data_AF-A0A957GWJ5-F1
#
_entry.id   AF-A0A957GWJ5-F1
#
_cell.length_a   1.000
_cell.length_b   1.000
_cell.length_c   1.000
_cell.angle_alpha   90.00
_cell.angle_beta   90.00
_cell.angle_gamma   90.00
#
_symmetry.space_group_name_H-M   'P 1'
#
loop_
_entity.id
_entity.type
_entity.pdbx_description
1 polymer ?
#
loop_
_entity_poly.entity_id
_entity_poly.type
_entity_poly.pdbx_seq_one_letter_code
_entity_poly.pdbx_strand_id
1 'polypeptide(L)'
;TAAGLRAGKPSILVTHFADQPFWGQRVASLGVGPKSIMRPKLTAHKLADAIDTAVSNQTMRQKAAELGEKIRGEEGIARAVKLIEAKL
;
A
#
# COMPACT_ATOMS: atom_id res chain seq x y z
N THR A 1 -2.63 -2.06 -5.57
CA THR A 1 -1.70 -1.90 -4.43
C THR A 1 -0.32 -1.40 -4.84
N ALA A 2 0.43 -2.13 -5.69
CA ALA A 2 1.82 -1.79 -6.03
C ALA A 2 2.02 -0.35 -6.54
N ALA A 3 1.22 0.12 -7.51
CA ALA A 3 1.33 1.49 -8.03
C ALA A 3 1.10 2.57 -6.95
N GLY A 4 0.14 2.36 -6.04
CA GLY A 4 -0.13 3.28 -4.93
C GLY A 4 1.03 3.36 -3.94
N LEU A 5 1.61 2.21 -3.56
CA LEU A 5 2.80 2.18 -2.71
C LEU A 5 4.00 2.82 -3.42
N ARG A 6 4.20 2.55 -4.71
CA ARG A 6 5.23 3.17 -5.54
C ARG A 6 5.06 4.68 -5.65
N ALA A 7 3.86 5.23 -5.56
CA ALA A 7 3.63 6.68 -5.55
C ALA A 7 4.07 7.35 -4.23
N GLY A 8 4.30 6.57 -3.17
CA GLY A 8 4.75 7.08 -1.88
C GLY A 8 3.71 7.91 -1.14
N LYS A 9 2.42 7.58 -1.32
CA LYS A 9 1.30 8.25 -0.64
C LYS A 9 0.52 7.24 0.22
N PRO A 10 -0.03 7.68 1.37
CA PRO A 10 -0.93 6.83 2.14
C PRO A 10 -2.05 6.27 1.27
N SER A 11 -2.30 4.96 1.38
CA SER A 11 -3.30 4.27 0.55
C SER A 11 -4.45 3.77 1.43
N ILE A 12 -5.68 4.12 1.05
CA ILE A 12 -6.90 3.62 1.71
C ILE A 12 -7.43 2.44 0.89
N LEU A 13 -7.59 1.27 1.52
CA LEU A 13 -8.03 0.06 0.83
C LEU A 13 -9.45 -0.31 1.26
N VAL A 14 -10.35 -0.41 0.28
CA VAL A 14 -11.66 -1.05 0.43
C VAL A 14 -11.57 -2.47 -0.14
N THR A 15 -11.53 -3.46 0.74
CA THR A 15 -11.23 -4.85 0.36
C THR A 15 -12.50 -5.66 0.11
N HIS A 16 -12.53 -6.42 -0.97
CA HIS A 16 -13.68 -7.24 -1.37
C HIS A 16 -13.50 -8.71 -0.97
N PHE A 17 -12.65 -9.45 -1.66
CA PHE A 17 -12.40 -10.88 -1.44
C PHE A 17 -10.99 -11.30 -1.89
N ALA A 18 -10.66 -12.58 -1.72
CA ALA A 18 -9.39 -13.21 -2.08
C ALA A 18 -8.16 -12.60 -1.36
N ASP A 19 -7.23 -12.05 -2.13
CA ASP A 19 -5.95 -11.53 -1.64
C ASP A 19 -6.02 -10.07 -1.16
N GLN A 20 -7.10 -9.36 -1.45
CA GLN A 20 -7.26 -7.97 -1.06
C GLN A 20 -7.22 -7.74 0.46
N PRO A 21 -7.86 -8.56 1.32
CA PRO A 21 -7.73 -8.45 2.77
C PRO A 21 -6.29 -8.55 3.27
N PHE A 22 -5.49 -9.45 2.68
CA PHE A 22 -4.06 -9.58 3.00
C PHE A 22 -3.32 -8.29 2.66
N TRP A 23 -3.51 -7.73 1.47
CA TRP A 23 -2.86 -6.47 1.08
C TRP A 23 -3.33 -5.28 1.92
N GLY A 24 -4.61 -5.24 2.30
CA GLY A 24 -5.15 -4.23 3.22
C GLY A 24 -4.47 -4.29 4.59
N GLN A 25 -4.32 -5.49 5.15
CA GLN A 25 -3.58 -5.69 6.40
C GLN A 25 -2.09 -5.35 6.24
N ARG A 26 -1.49 -5.68 5.09
CA ARG A 26 -0.08 -5.38 4.83
C ARG A 26 0.18 -3.88 4.78
N VAL A 27 -0.66 -3.11 4.10
CA VAL A 27 -0.59 -1.64 4.08
C VAL A 27 -0.74 -1.05 5.48
N ALA A 28 -1.73 -1.51 6.25
CA ALA A 28 -1.96 -1.02 7.61
C ALA A 28 -0.80 -1.36 8.57
N SER A 29 -0.27 -2.59 8.51
CA SER A 29 0.86 -3.03 9.36
C SER A 29 2.18 -2.32 9.05
N LEU A 30 2.40 -1.93 7.79
CA LEU A 30 3.53 -1.07 7.41
C LEU A 30 3.31 0.39 7.83
N GLY A 31 2.09 0.76 8.25
CA GLY A 31 1.74 2.13 8.62
C GLY A 31 1.74 3.09 7.43
N VAL A 32 1.47 2.58 6.22
CA VAL A 32 1.41 3.38 4.97
C VAL A 32 -0.01 3.56 4.46
N GLY A 33 -0.98 3.39 5.36
CA GLY A 33 -2.40 3.58 5.15
C GLY A 33 -3.18 3.23 6.42
N PRO A 34 -4.43 3.70 6.57
CA PRO A 34 -5.28 3.31 7.67
C PRO A 34 -5.70 1.83 7.55
N LYS A 35 -6.37 1.31 8.59
CA LYS A 35 -6.96 -0.02 8.55
C LYS A 35 -7.91 -0.14 7.36
N SER A 36 -7.81 -1.23 6.60
CA SER A 36 -8.68 -1.46 5.45
C SER A 36 -10.15 -1.57 5.84
N ILE A 37 -11.01 -1.09 4.96
CA ILE A 37 -12.46 -1.16 5.11
C ILE A 37 -12.95 -2.37 4.31
N MET A 38 -13.49 -3.37 4.99
CA MET A 38 -14.17 -4.47 4.28
C MET A 38 -15.37 -3.90 3.53
N ARG A 39 -15.55 -4.26 2.25
CA ARG A 39 -16.61 -3.72 1.38
C ARG A 39 -18.01 -3.73 2.02
N PRO A 40 -18.47 -4.80 2.69
CA PRO A 40 -19.79 -4.80 3.35
C PRO A 40 -19.93 -3.81 4.52
N LYS A 41 -18.80 -3.33 5.05
CA LYS A 41 -18.75 -2.38 6.17
C LYS A 41 -18.52 -0.95 5.70
N LEU A 42 -18.37 -0.71 4.39
CA LEU A 42 -18.12 0.62 3.84
C LEU A 42 -19.32 1.54 4.06
N THR A 43 -19.05 2.71 4.62
CA THR A 43 -20.00 3.83 4.72
C THR A 43 -19.29 5.12 4.36
N ALA A 44 -20.03 6.17 3.99
CA ALA A 44 -19.47 7.48 3.71
C ALA A 44 -18.64 8.01 4.89
N HIS A 45 -19.16 7.87 6.11
CA HIS A 45 -18.46 8.29 7.33
C HIS A 45 -17.12 7.55 7.52
N LYS A 46 -17.10 6.21 7.40
CA LYS A 46 -15.85 5.45 7.54
C LYS A 46 -14.83 5.78 6.47
N LEU A 47 -15.28 6.08 5.26
CA LEU A 47 -14.38 6.51 4.19
C LEU A 47 -13.83 7.91 4.48
N ALA A 48 -14.66 8.84 4.95
CA ALA A 48 -14.23 10.18 5.34
C ALA A 48 -13.20 10.13 6.49
N ASP A 49 -13.44 9.33 7.54
CA ASP A 49 -12.50 9.16 8.65
C ASP A 49 -11.16 8.56 8.20
N ALA A 50 -11.20 7.61 7.26
CA ALA A 50 -10.00 7.02 6.68
C ALA A 50 -9.21 8.04 5.84
N ILE A 51 -9.90 8.91 5.09
CA ILE A 51 -9.30 10.03 4.36
C ILE A 51 -8.64 10.99 5.35
N ASP A 52 -9.38 11.44 6.36
CA ASP A 52 -8.88 12.37 7.37
C ASP A 52 -7.62 11.81 8.06
N THR A 53 -7.67 10.55 8.50
CA THR A 53 -6.52 9.86 9.08
C THR A 53 -5.32 9.84 8.11
N ALA A 54 -5.55 9.48 6.85
CA ALA A 54 -4.50 9.35 5.84
C ALA A 54 -3.84 10.69 5.51
N VAL A 55 -4.60 11.79 5.51
CA VAL A 55 -4.07 13.13 5.20
C VAL A 55 -3.52 13.86 6.41
N SER A 56 -4.01 13.60 7.63
CA SER A 56 -3.58 14.30 8.85
C SER A 56 -2.40 13.64 9.55
N ASN A 57 -2.28 12.30 9.50
CA ASN A 57 -1.21 11.57 10.20
C ASN A 57 0.16 11.73 9.52
N GLN A 58 1.02 12.58 10.10
CA GLN A 58 2.34 12.89 9.55
C GLN A 58 3.27 11.67 9.47
N THR A 59 3.28 10.81 10.49
CA THR A 59 4.09 9.60 10.50
C THR A 59 3.69 8.64 9.38
N MET A 60 2.39 8.49 9.11
CA MET A 60 1.90 7.67 8.01
C MET A 60 2.34 8.22 6.64
N ARG A 61 2.24 9.54 6.44
CA ARG A 61 2.71 10.20 5.22
C ARG A 61 4.21 9.99 5.00
N GLN A 62 5.01 10.12 6.07
CA GLN A 62 6.45 9.91 6.01
C GLN A 62 6.81 8.46 5.66
N LYS A 63 6.21 7.48 6.36
CA LYS A 63 6.44 6.06 6.06
C LYS A 63 6.04 5.68 4.64
N ALA A 64 4.93 6.24 4.15
CA ALA A 64 4.50 6.01 2.77
C ALA A 64 5.53 6.58 1.77
N ALA A 65 6.03 7.79 2.00
CA ALA A 65 7.06 8.41 1.16
C ALA A 65 8.35 7.57 1.15
N GLU A 66 8.86 7.18 2.32
CA GLU A 66 10.05 6.35 2.48
C GLU A 66 9.91 4.99 1.78
N LEU A 67 8.76 4.33 1.92
CA LEU A 67 8.49 3.08 1.23
C LEU A 67 8.43 3.27 -0.29
N GLY A 68 7.82 4.37 -0.74
CA GLY A 68 7.76 4.73 -2.16
C GLY A 68 9.15 4.92 -2.77
N GLU A 69 10.06 5.58 -2.06
CA GLU A 69 11.46 5.71 -2.51
C GLU A 69 12.16 4.36 -2.62
N LYS A 70 11.99 3.49 -1.62
CA LYS A 70 12.55 2.12 -1.66
C LYS A 70 12.08 1.35 -2.88
N ILE A 71 10.78 1.34 -3.15
CA ILE A 71 10.19 0.65 -4.30
C ILE A 71 10.67 1.26 -5.63
N ARG A 72 10.87 2.59 -5.69
CA ARG A 72 11.40 3.23 -6.90
C ARG A 72 12.86 2.89 -7.17
N GLY A 73 13.66 2.74 -6.11
CA GLY A 73 15.07 2.34 -6.18
C GLY A 73 15.30 0.83 -6.41
N GLU A 74 14.25 0.03 -6.54
CA GLU A 74 14.38 -1.39 -6.86
C GLU A 74 14.66 -1.61 -8.35
N GLU A 75 15.78 -2.26 -8.68
CA GLU A 75 16.09 -2.81 -10.00
C GLU A 75 15.40 -4.17 -10.22
N GLY A 76 14.10 -4.25 -9.90
CA GLY A 76 13.37 -5.52 -9.79
C GLY A 76 13.31 -6.30 -11.09
N ILE A 77 13.06 -5.61 -12.21
CA ILE A 77 12.99 -6.23 -13.54
C ILE A 77 14.36 -6.75 -13.97
N ALA A 78 15.39 -5.90 -13.91
CA ALA A 78 16.75 -6.27 -14.29
C ALA A 78 17.28 -7.45 -13.46
N ARG A 79 16.99 -7.46 -12.15
CA ARG A 79 17.36 -8.57 -11.27
C ARG A 79 16.60 -9.85 -11.60
N ALA A 80 15.32 -9.77 -11.94
CA ALA A 80 14.54 -10.93 -12.34
C ALA A 80 15.09 -11.57 -13.63
N VAL A 81 15.41 -10.75 -14.65
CA VAL A 81 16.02 -11.21 -15.91
C VAL A 81 17.32 -11.96 -15.63
N LYS A 82 18.25 -11.33 -14.90
CA LYS A 82 19.54 -11.96 -14.55
C LYS A 82 19.39 -13.32 -13.87
N LEU A 83 18.40 -13.46 -12.98
CA LEU A 83 18.16 -14.71 -12.25
C LEU A 83 17.56 -15.82 -13.12
N ILE A 84 16.71 -15.46 -14.09
CA ILE A 84 16.12 -16.40 -15.04
C ILE A 84 17.20 -16.89 -16.02
N GLU A 85 17.97 -15.96 -16.58
CA GLU A 85 19.07 -16.28 -17.50
C GLU A 85 20.15 -17.15 -16.86
N ALA A 86 20.47 -16.94 -15.58
CA ALA A 86 21.44 -17.78 -14.86
C ALA A 86 20.97 -19.22 -14.58
N LYS A 87 19.70 -19.54 -14.86
CA LYS A 87 19.12 -20.88 -14.69
C LYS A 87 18.77 -21.57 -16.02
N LEU A 88 18.96 -20.88 -17.14
CA LEU A 88 18.95 -21.45 -18.48
C LEU A 88 20.37 -21.94 -18.80
#